data_AF-A0A242K876-F1
#
_entry.id   AF-A0A242K876-F1
#
_cell.length_a   1.000
_cell.length_b   1.000
_cell.length_c   1.000
_cell.angle_alpha   90.00
_cell.angle_beta   90.00
_cell.angle_gamma   90.00
#
_symmetry.space_group_name_H-M   'P 1'
#
loop_
_entity.id
_entity.type
_entity.pdbx_description
1 polymer ?
#
loop_
_entity_poly.entity_id
_entity_poly.type
_entity_poly.pdbx_seq_one_letter_code
_entity_poly.pdbx_strand_id
1 'polypeptide(L)'
;MTKELGSMETLKQSMKNIYGFQIVEEDGKQSIKLPEAVMPEFVKERIRFFTKYREDGMNFFGCLNCILAYDEEEWKKEFAFGAYEEWLPVTEEFKQWRDTYHADRGGEVAVAILYGTCEEVEHDD
;
A
#
# COMPACT_ATOMS: atom_id res chain seq x y z
N MET A 1 -9.97 18.39 -21.57
CA MET A 1 -8.70 18.95 -21.04
C MET A 1 -8.54 18.74 -19.54
N THR A 2 -9.60 18.88 -18.73
CA THR A 2 -9.55 18.70 -17.25
C THR A 2 -9.29 17.26 -16.76
N LYS A 3 -9.78 16.23 -17.45
CA LYS A 3 -9.54 14.81 -17.10
C LYS A 3 -8.07 14.38 -17.23
N GLU A 4 -7.37 14.91 -18.23
CA GLU A 4 -5.96 14.60 -18.51
C GLU A 4 -5.01 15.22 -17.48
N LEU A 5 -5.32 16.42 -16.99
CA LEU A 5 -4.58 17.07 -15.90
C LEU A 5 -4.71 16.27 -14.60
N GLY A 6 -5.91 15.83 -14.22
CA GLY A 6 -6.13 14.99 -13.03
C GLY A 6 -5.45 13.61 -13.13
N SER A 7 -5.42 13.02 -14.32
CA SER A 7 -4.67 11.79 -14.65
C SER A 7 -3.16 11.97 -14.44
N MET A 8 -2.58 13.08 -14.93
CA MET A 8 -1.15 13.36 -14.79
C MET A 8 -0.74 13.64 -13.34
N GLU A 9 -1.56 14.36 -12.57
CA GLU A 9 -1.31 14.62 -11.15
C GLU A 9 -1.38 13.34 -10.31
N THR A 10 -2.35 12.47 -10.61
CA THR A 10 -2.48 11.16 -9.97
C THR A 10 -1.25 10.29 -10.22
N LEU A 11 -0.79 10.22 -11.46
CA LEU A 11 0.42 9.48 -11.82
C LEU A 11 1.67 10.04 -11.12
N LYS A 12 1.83 11.37 -11.10
CA LYS A 12 2.94 12.02 -10.38
C LYS A 12 2.92 11.69 -8.89
N GLN A 13 1.74 11.63 -8.28
CA GLN A 13 1.63 11.25 -6.88
C GLN A 13 2.01 9.79 -6.66
N SER A 14 1.54 8.86 -7.49
CA SER A 14 1.96 7.46 -7.43
C SER A 14 3.47 7.31 -7.57
N MET A 15 4.09 8.02 -8.52
CA MET A 15 5.55 8.01 -8.69
C MET A 15 6.29 8.53 -7.45
N LYS A 16 5.76 9.57 -6.79
CA LYS A 16 6.31 10.04 -5.50
C LYS A 16 6.16 9.00 -4.40
N ASN A 17 5.02 8.32 -4.32
CA ASN A 17 4.78 7.29 -3.33
C ASN A 17 5.72 6.08 -3.51
N ILE A 18 6.12 5.77 -4.75
CA ILE A 18 7.02 4.64 -5.06
C ILE A 18 8.50 5.02 -4.94
N TYR A 19 8.88 6.18 -5.48
CA TYR A 19 10.29 6.55 -5.69
C TYR A 19 10.76 7.73 -4.83
N GLY A 20 9.90 8.31 -3.99
CA GLY A 20 10.16 9.54 -3.24
C GLY A 20 11.09 9.41 -2.03
N PHE A 21 11.95 8.40 -1.98
CA PHE A 21 12.95 8.25 -0.92
C PHE A 21 13.95 9.40 -0.98
N GLN A 22 14.35 9.90 0.19
CA GLN A 22 15.32 10.99 0.30
C GLN A 22 16.43 10.62 1.28
N ILE A 23 17.66 11.00 0.96
CA ILE A 23 18.75 11.00 1.94
C ILE A 23 18.65 12.33 2.69
N VAL A 24 18.52 12.26 4.01
CA VAL A 24 18.52 13.43 4.90
C VAL A 24 19.73 13.35 5.82
N GLU A 25 20.29 14.51 6.17
CA GLU A 25 21.40 14.63 7.10
C GLU A 25 20.99 15.54 8.25
N GLU A 26 20.91 14.96 9.44
CA GLU A 26 20.53 15.64 10.68
C GLU A 26 21.60 15.32 11.73
N ASP A 27 22.13 16.36 12.38
CA ASP A 27 23.22 16.25 13.37
C ASP A 27 24.46 15.46 12.90
N GLY A 28 24.79 15.58 11.61
CA GLY A 28 25.94 14.90 10.99
C GLY A 28 25.73 13.39 10.79
N LYS A 29 24.52 12.88 10.99
CA LYS A 29 24.13 11.50 10.69
C LYS A 29 23.22 11.48 9.47
N GLN A 30 23.53 10.59 8.52
CA GLN A 30 22.69 10.35 7.36
C GLN A 30 21.62 9.30 7.65
N SER A 31 20.39 9.57 7.24
CA SER A 31 19.27 8.63 7.30
C SER A 31 18.44 8.70 6.02
N ILE A 32 17.54 7.72 5.84
CA ILE A 32 16.62 7.67 4.71
C ILE A 32 15.25 8.13 5.20
N LYS A 33 14.73 9.19 4.58
CA LYS A 33 13.33 9.59 4.73
C LYS A 33 12.48 8.79 3.73
N LEU A 34 11.44 8.13 4.25
CA LEU A 34 10.49 7.34 3.47
C LEU A 34 9.58 8.24 2.62
N PRO A 35 9.05 7.73 1.49
CA PRO A 35 8.00 8.42 0.74
C PRO A 35 6.75 8.60 1.60
N GLU A 36 6.04 9.72 1.45
CA GLU A 36 4.85 10.07 2.26
C GLU A 36 3.64 9.13 2.07
N ALA A 37 3.71 8.18 1.13
CA ALA A 37 2.68 7.17 0.86
C ALA A 37 1.25 7.76 0.83
N VAL A 38 1.07 8.89 0.15
CA VAL A 38 -0.20 9.63 0.11
C VAL A 38 -1.24 8.82 -0.67
N MET A 39 -2.06 8.08 0.07
CA MET A 39 -3.09 7.20 -0.45
C MET A 39 -4.45 7.52 0.20
N PRO A 40 -5.57 7.22 -0.47
CA PRO A 40 -6.90 7.32 0.15
C PRO A 40 -7.01 6.43 1.39
N GLU A 41 -7.84 6.84 2.36
CA GLU A 41 -7.92 6.13 3.65
C GLU A 41 -8.41 4.69 3.51
N PHE A 42 -9.39 4.43 2.63
CA PHE A 42 -9.88 3.08 2.34
C PHE A 42 -8.77 2.15 1.80
N VAL A 43 -7.71 2.69 1.19
CA VAL A 43 -6.55 1.91 0.75
C VAL A 43 -5.67 1.57 1.94
N LYS A 44 -5.38 2.56 2.80
CA LYS A 44 -4.57 2.36 4.01
C LYS A 44 -5.23 1.37 4.96
N GLU A 45 -6.54 1.50 5.18
CA GLU A 45 -7.32 0.55 6.00
C GLU A 45 -7.18 -0.88 5.50
N ARG A 46 -7.29 -1.09 4.19
CA ARG A 46 -7.11 -2.41 3.59
C ARG A 46 -5.67 -2.92 3.75
N ILE A 47 -4.67 -2.06 3.58
CA ILE A 47 -3.26 -2.41 3.83
C ILE A 47 -3.08 -2.86 5.28
N ARG A 48 -3.48 -2.04 6.25
CA ARG A 48 -3.41 -2.33 7.69
C ARG A 48 -4.12 -3.64 8.04
N PHE A 49 -5.28 -3.88 7.44
CA PHE A 49 -6.03 -5.11 7.66
C PHE A 49 -5.23 -6.36 7.26
N PHE A 50 -4.50 -6.36 6.15
CA PHE A 50 -3.78 -7.56 5.72
C PHE A 50 -2.34 -7.63 6.23
N THR A 51 -1.71 -6.50 6.58
CA THR A 51 -0.35 -6.48 7.12
C THR A 51 -0.28 -6.96 8.58
N LYS A 52 -1.37 -6.92 9.35
CA LYS A 52 -1.42 -7.49 10.70
C LYS A 52 -1.01 -8.98 10.75
N TYR A 53 -1.26 -9.72 9.68
CA TYR A 53 -0.92 -11.14 9.57
C TYR A 53 0.57 -11.40 9.27
N ARG A 54 1.40 -10.37 9.11
CA ARG A 54 2.84 -10.53 8.86
C ARG A 54 3.54 -11.25 10.01
N GLU A 55 3.17 -10.90 11.24
CA GLU A 55 3.67 -11.54 12.46
C GLU A 55 3.07 -12.96 12.65
N ASP A 56 1.96 -13.26 11.96
CA ASP A 56 1.28 -14.56 11.98
C ASP A 56 1.67 -15.46 10.79
N GLY A 57 2.76 -15.12 10.08
CA GLY A 57 3.35 -15.95 9.02
C GLY A 57 2.90 -15.62 7.59
N MET A 58 2.07 -14.59 7.39
CA MET A 58 1.76 -14.11 6.04
C MET A 58 2.99 -13.42 5.44
N ASN A 59 3.50 -13.97 4.34
CA ASN A 59 4.65 -13.39 3.64
C ASN A 59 4.26 -12.14 2.82
N PHE A 60 5.28 -11.45 2.31
CA PHE A 60 5.13 -10.24 1.49
C PHE A 60 4.16 -10.41 0.31
N PHE A 61 4.29 -11.50 -0.47
CA PHE A 61 3.42 -11.75 -1.62
C PHE A 61 2.00 -12.08 -1.20
N GLY A 62 1.82 -12.80 -0.08
CA GLY A 62 0.51 -13.05 0.53
C GLY A 62 -0.20 -11.75 0.87
N CYS A 63 0.47 -10.83 1.58
CA CYS A 63 -0.08 -9.50 1.86
C CYS A 63 -0.42 -8.75 0.56
N LEU A 64 0.54 -8.63 -0.36
CA LEU A 64 0.38 -7.87 -1.60
C LEU A 64 -0.82 -8.37 -2.40
N ASN A 65 -0.95 -9.68 -2.55
CA ASN A 65 -2.02 -10.28 -3.32
C ASN A 65 -3.37 -10.24 -2.61
N CYS A 66 -3.42 -10.39 -1.28
CA CYS A 66 -4.67 -10.21 -0.52
C CYS A 66 -5.15 -8.74 -0.56
N ILE A 67 -4.23 -7.78 -0.50
CA ILE A 67 -4.56 -6.35 -0.59
C ILE A 67 -5.05 -6.01 -1.99
N LEU A 68 -4.32 -6.39 -3.05
CA LEU A 68 -4.71 -6.04 -4.42
C LEU A 68 -5.91 -6.87 -4.90
N ALA A 69 -6.01 -8.14 -4.52
CA ALA A 69 -7.12 -9.05 -4.79
C ALA A 69 -7.69 -8.94 -6.21
N TYR A 70 -6.81 -9.00 -7.22
CA TYR A 70 -7.23 -8.98 -8.63
C TYR A 70 -8.19 -10.13 -8.95
N ASP A 71 -7.94 -11.31 -8.37
CA ASP A 71 -8.90 -12.41 -8.27
C ASP A 71 -9.38 -12.54 -6.81
N GLU A 72 -10.46 -11.85 -6.47
CA GLU A 72 -10.99 -11.83 -5.09
C GLU A 72 -11.40 -13.22 -4.59
N GLU A 73 -11.92 -14.08 -5.47
CA GLU A 73 -12.40 -15.41 -5.08
C GLU A 73 -11.25 -16.38 -4.79
N GLU A 74 -10.14 -16.26 -5.51
CA GLU A 74 -8.90 -16.99 -5.21
C GLU A 74 -8.32 -16.54 -3.86
N TRP A 75 -8.04 -15.24 -3.72
CA TRP A 75 -7.35 -14.73 -2.53
C TRP A 75 -8.18 -14.82 -1.25
N LYS A 76 -9.51 -14.79 -1.36
CA LYS A 76 -10.40 -15.09 -0.23
C LYS A 76 -10.24 -16.53 0.28
N LYS A 77 -10.07 -17.51 -0.61
CA LYS A 77 -9.87 -18.92 -0.21
C LYS A 77 -8.49 -19.14 0.41
N GLU A 78 -7.45 -18.57 -0.20
CA GLU A 78 -6.09 -18.62 0.33
C GLU A 78 -6.01 -17.99 1.72
N PHE A 79 -6.61 -16.81 1.89
CA PHE A 79 -6.65 -16.12 3.19
C PHE A 79 -7.36 -16.95 4.26
N ALA A 80 -8.49 -17.58 3.93
CA ALA A 80 -9.29 -18.39 4.87
C ALA A 80 -8.54 -19.62 5.42
N PHE A 81 -7.44 -20.05 4.79
CA PHE A 81 -6.64 -21.18 5.28
C PHE A 81 -5.87 -20.85 6.57
N GLY A 82 -5.50 -19.59 6.79
CA GLY A 82 -4.67 -19.16 7.92
C GLY A 82 -5.22 -17.98 8.73
N ALA A 83 -6.32 -17.35 8.29
CA ALA A 83 -6.87 -16.17 8.94
C ALA A 83 -7.75 -16.49 10.16
N TYR A 84 -7.65 -15.64 11.18
CA TYR A 84 -8.54 -15.63 12.35
C TYR A 84 -9.69 -14.60 12.23
N GLU A 85 -9.71 -13.77 11.18
CA GLU A 85 -10.83 -12.87 10.86
C GLU A 85 -11.40 -13.20 9.49
N GLU A 86 -12.62 -12.71 9.24
CA GLU A 86 -13.24 -12.81 7.93
C GLU A 86 -12.52 -11.96 6.87
N TRP A 87 -12.60 -12.39 5.61
CA TRP A 87 -12.06 -11.64 4.48
C TRP A 87 -12.64 -10.22 4.42
N LEU A 88 -11.77 -9.22 4.33
CA LEU A 88 -12.17 -7.84 4.05
C LEU A 88 -12.56 -7.71 2.56
N PRO A 89 -13.84 -7.47 2.21
CA PRO A 89 -14.28 -7.43 0.82
C PRO A 89 -13.62 -6.30 0.02
N VAL A 90 -13.40 -6.53 -1.28
CA VAL A 90 -12.88 -5.50 -2.17
C VAL A 90 -14.03 -4.57 -2.58
N THR A 91 -14.04 -3.36 -2.02
CA THR A 91 -15.06 -2.36 -2.35
C THR A 91 -14.92 -1.86 -3.79
N GLU A 92 -16.01 -1.35 -4.35
CA GLU A 92 -16.01 -0.78 -5.71
C GLU A 92 -15.06 0.42 -5.82
N GLU A 93 -14.98 1.25 -4.78
CA GLU A 93 -14.05 2.38 -4.71
C GLU A 93 -12.58 1.91 -4.73
N PHE A 94 -12.26 0.83 -4.01
CA PHE A 94 -10.93 0.24 -4.05
C PHE A 94 -10.60 -0.31 -5.44
N LYS A 95 -11.55 -1.01 -6.11
CA LYS A 95 -11.38 -1.50 -7.48
C LYS A 95 -11.06 -0.35 -8.44
N GLN A 96 -11.83 0.73 -8.38
CA GLN A 96 -11.61 1.90 -9.23
C GLN A 96 -10.24 2.54 -9.00
N TRP A 97 -9.82 2.69 -7.74
CA TRP A 97 -8.50 3.21 -7.41
C TRP A 97 -7.36 2.31 -7.92
N ARG A 98 -7.48 0.99 -7.67
CA ARG A 98 -6.52 -0.05 -8.07
C ARG A 98 -6.35 -0.13 -9.58
N ASP A 99 -7.48 -0.07 -10.30
CA ASP A 99 -7.53 -0.38 -11.73
C ASP A 99 -7.23 0.83 -12.63
N THR A 100 -7.14 2.03 -12.05
CA THR A 100 -6.78 3.24 -12.81
C THR A 100 -5.31 3.20 -13.30
N TYR A 101 -4.38 2.66 -12.49
CA TYR A 101 -2.95 2.53 -12.82
C TYR A 101 -2.35 1.25 -12.22
N HIS A 102 -2.75 0.09 -12.73
CA HIS A 102 -2.44 -1.22 -12.14
C HIS A 102 -0.97 -1.44 -11.70
N ALA A 103 -0.01 -1.06 -12.55
CA ALA A 103 1.42 -1.24 -12.25
C ALA A 103 1.87 -0.33 -11.10
N ASP A 104 1.43 0.93 -11.12
CA ASP A 104 1.79 1.92 -10.11
C ASP A 104 1.13 1.60 -8.76
N ARG A 105 -0.15 1.21 -8.74
CA ARG A 105 -0.85 0.85 -7.51
C ARG A 105 -0.24 -0.35 -6.81
N GLY A 106 0.21 -1.35 -7.57
CA GLY A 106 0.96 -2.47 -7.01
C GLY A 106 2.27 -2.03 -6.35
N GLY A 107 2.99 -1.09 -6.98
CA GLY A 107 4.19 -0.48 -6.42
C GLY A 107 3.94 0.30 -5.13
N GLU A 108 2.88 1.12 -5.10
CA GLU A 108 2.48 1.89 -3.91
C GLU A 108 2.17 0.97 -2.72
N VAL A 109 1.38 -0.08 -2.95
CA VAL A 109 1.06 -1.08 -1.92
C VAL A 109 2.33 -1.81 -1.47
N ALA A 110 3.22 -2.18 -2.39
CA ALA A 110 4.47 -2.84 -2.05
C ALA A 110 5.37 -1.99 -1.13
N VAL A 111 5.53 -0.70 -1.42
CA VAL A 111 6.29 0.23 -0.57
C VAL A 111 5.64 0.34 0.81
N ALA A 112 4.32 0.50 0.87
CA ALA A 112 3.60 0.60 2.14
C ALA A 112 3.68 -0.69 2.98
N ILE A 113 3.69 -1.87 2.35
CA ILE A 113 3.89 -3.16 3.03
C ILE A 113 5.31 -3.25 3.65
N LEU A 114 6.33 -2.70 2.97
CA LEU A 114 7.73 -2.82 3.40
C LEU A 114 8.11 -1.80 4.47
N TYR A 115 7.59 -0.58 4.36
CA TYR A 115 8.03 0.57 5.14
C TYR A 115 6.93 1.19 6.02
N GLY A 116 5.72 0.63 5.99
CA GLY A 116 4.55 1.21 6.64
C GLY A 116 3.87 2.29 5.80
N THR A 117 2.68 2.68 6.24
CA THR A 117 2.06 3.94 5.77
C THR A 117 2.53 5.07 6.68
N CYS A 118 2.67 6.31 6.19
CA CYS A 118 3.35 7.40 6.93
C CYS A 118 2.70 7.85 8.25
N GLU A 119 1.59 7.24 8.65
CA GLU A 119 0.98 7.43 9.97
C GLU A 119 1.52 6.45 11.03
N GLU A 120 2.28 5.43 10.64
CA GLU A 120 2.79 4.36 11.51
C GLU A 120 4.29 4.47 11.84
N VAL A 121 4.98 5.49 11.32
CA VAL A 121 6.38 5.74 11.70
C VAL A 121 6.39 6.53 13.01
N GLU A 122 6.13 5.84 14.13
CA GLU A 122 6.61 6.32 15.41
C GLU A 122 8.15 6.29 15.36
N HIS A 123 8.76 7.48 15.43
CA HIS A 123 10.18 7.58 15.72
C HIS A 123 10.36 7.18 17.18
N ASP A 124 10.73 5.92 17.41
CA ASP A 124 11.35 5.53 18.67
C ASP A 124 12.69 6.29 18.78
N ASP A 125 12.72 7.29 19.68
CA ASP A 125 13.91 8.03 20.11
C ASP A 125 14.89 7.13 20.90
#